data_AF-A0A657PNG8-F1
#
_entry.id   AF-A0A657PNG8-F1
#
_cell.length_a   1.000
_cell.length_b   1.000
_cell.length_c   1.000
_cell.angle_alpha   90.00
_cell.angle_beta   90.00
_cell.angle_gamma   90.00
#
_symmetry.space_group_name_H-M   'P 1'
#
loop_
_entity.id
_entity.type
_entity.pdbx_description
1 polymer ?
#
loop_
_entity_poly.entity_id
_entity_poly.type
_entity_poly.pdbx_seq_one_letter_code
_entity_poly.pdbx_strand_id
1 'polypeptide(L)'
;PSLPLAQMPVLPQVHNARHEALVLERTDATRGRLVLRLWPTRIRLSPTGQPLWIGNVSHQEKRVIAASFSFATTGGDFHTPLARLIDDLQDSRLPHRVHDGLLWVSTPDATGTAVMPPG
;
A
#
# COMPACT_ATOMS: atom_id res chain seq x y z
N PRO A 1 10.16 27.11 -10.07
CA PRO A 1 10.86 25.91 -9.56
C PRO A 1 9.84 24.79 -9.37
N SER A 2 10.11 23.58 -9.86
CA SER A 2 9.18 22.45 -9.74
C SER A 2 9.44 21.67 -8.45
N LEU A 3 8.40 21.37 -7.65
CA LEU A 3 8.52 20.62 -6.39
C LEU A 3 9.24 19.26 -6.59
N PRO A 4 10.19 18.88 -5.73
CA PRO A 4 10.75 17.53 -5.69
C PRO A 4 9.65 16.50 -5.39
N LEU A 5 9.76 15.29 -5.94
CA LEU A 5 8.76 14.22 -5.74
C LEU A 5 8.43 13.99 -4.26
N ALA A 6 9.46 14.02 -3.39
CA ALA A 6 9.34 13.86 -1.94
C ALA A 6 8.39 14.86 -1.25
N GLN A 7 8.15 16.02 -1.86
CA GLN A 7 7.29 17.08 -1.35
C GLN A 7 5.92 17.11 -2.05
N MET A 8 5.71 16.26 -3.06
CA MET A 8 4.44 16.18 -3.78
C MET A 8 3.43 15.37 -2.96
N PRO A 9 2.14 15.73 -2.97
CA PRO A 9 1.12 14.94 -2.30
C PRO A 9 0.98 13.57 -2.96
N VAL A 10 0.72 12.54 -2.15
CA VAL A 10 0.25 11.25 -2.66
C VAL A 10 -1.22 11.41 -3.04
N LEU A 11 -1.53 11.21 -4.32
CA LEU A 11 -2.91 11.28 -4.79
C LEU A 11 -3.74 10.13 -4.18
N PRO A 12 -5.01 10.36 -3.81
CA PRO A 12 -5.86 9.33 -3.20
C PRO A 12 -6.16 8.20 -4.20
N GLN A 13 -6.31 6.97 -3.69
CA GLN A 13 -6.70 5.80 -4.50
C GLN A 13 -7.79 4.98 -3.82
N VAL A 14 -8.83 4.64 -4.59
CA VAL A 14 -9.94 3.82 -4.10
C VAL A 14 -9.72 2.34 -4.42
N HIS A 15 -10.06 1.48 -3.47
CA HIS A 15 -10.13 0.03 -3.67
C HIS A 15 -11.50 -0.47 -3.18
N ASN A 16 -12.29 -1.09 -4.05
CA ASN A 16 -13.66 -1.55 -3.76
C ASN A 16 -14.54 -0.45 -3.11
N ALA A 17 -14.54 0.75 -3.70
CA ALA A 17 -15.25 1.94 -3.23
C ALA A 17 -14.83 2.42 -1.82
N ARG A 18 -13.66 2.01 -1.33
CA ARG A 18 -13.08 2.47 -0.07
C ARG A 18 -11.84 3.30 -0.33
N HIS A 19 -11.75 4.43 0.37
CA HIS A 19 -10.49 5.13 0.51
C HIS A 19 -9.53 4.32 1.38
N GLU A 20 -8.25 4.51 1.11
CA GLU A 20 -7.18 3.96 1.92
C GLU A 20 -7.30 4.45 3.37
N ALA A 21 -7.07 3.56 4.32
CA ALA A 21 -7.06 3.92 5.74
C ALA A 21 -5.64 4.06 6.27
N LEU A 22 -4.64 3.49 5.58
CA LEU A 22 -3.23 3.72 5.86
C LEU A 22 -2.45 3.92 4.55
N VAL A 23 -1.62 4.96 4.54
CA VAL A 23 -0.61 5.21 3.52
C VAL A 23 0.74 5.30 4.20
N LEU A 24 1.70 4.51 3.72
CA LEU A 24 3.10 4.60 4.12
C LEU A 24 3.94 4.95 2.91
N GLU A 25 4.84 5.92 3.09
CA GLU A 25 5.72 6.41 2.04
C GLU A 25 7.16 6.13 2.41
N ARG A 26 7.93 5.60 1.45
CA ARG A 26 9.38 5.53 1.53
C ARG A 26 9.99 6.24 0.34
N THR A 27 10.69 7.32 0.59
CA THR A 27 11.40 8.06 -0.46
C THR A 27 12.85 7.59 -0.53
N ASP A 28 13.28 7.21 -1.72
CA ASP A 28 14.67 6.89 -2.06
C ASP A 28 15.17 7.97 -3.03
N ALA A 29 16.28 8.64 -2.69
CA ALA A 29 16.86 9.71 -3.49
C ALA A 29 17.21 9.27 -4.93
N THR A 30 17.47 7.97 -5.14
CA THR A 30 17.86 7.39 -6.43
C THR A 30 16.75 6.61 -7.10
N ARG A 31 15.76 6.13 -6.35
CA ARG A 31 14.73 5.20 -6.83
C ARG A 31 13.31 5.72 -6.67
N GLY A 32 13.10 7.03 -6.48
CA GLY A 32 11.78 7.65 -6.42
C GLY A 32 11.04 7.37 -5.10
N ARG A 33 9.71 7.34 -5.13
CA ARG A 33 8.88 7.14 -3.93
C ARG A 33 8.14 5.81 -4.02
N LEU A 34 8.29 4.95 -3.02
CA LEU A 34 7.42 3.80 -2.83
C LEU A 34 6.25 4.20 -1.94
N VAL A 35 5.04 3.80 -2.34
CA VAL A 35 3.81 4.07 -1.62
C VAL A 35 3.09 2.75 -1.36
N LEU A 36 3.01 2.36 -0.08
CA LEU A 36 2.17 1.27 0.40
C LEU A 36 0.82 1.83 0.82
N ARG A 37 -0.26 1.24 0.32
CA ARG A 37 -1.63 1.57 0.69
C ARG A 37 -2.32 0.33 1.25
N LEU A 38 -2.99 0.50 2.39
CA LEU A 38 -3.79 -0.56 3.00
C LEU A 38 -5.25 -0.11 3.19
N TRP A 39 -6.16 -1.03 2.91
CA TRP A 39 -7.60 -0.91 3.07
C TRP A 39 -8.09 -2.00 4.01
N PRO A 40 -8.93 -1.68 5.01
CA PRO A 40 -9.59 -2.70 5.80
C PRO A 40 -10.64 -3.40 4.93
N THR A 41 -10.64 -4.73 4.93
CA THR A 41 -11.70 -5.52 4.30
C THR A 41 -12.93 -5.59 5.21
N ARG A 42 -13.99 -6.30 4.78
CA ARG A 42 -15.12 -6.62 5.68
C ARG A 42 -14.84 -7.85 6.55
N ILE A 43 -13.83 -8.64 6.20
CA ILE A 43 -13.50 -9.88 6.89
C ILE A 43 -12.89 -9.53 8.25
N ARG A 44 -13.40 -10.16 9.31
CA ARG A 44 -12.89 -10.01 10.67
C ARG A 44 -12.18 -11.29 11.09
N LEU A 45 -11.05 -11.16 11.76
CA LEU A 45 -10.29 -12.29 12.27
C LEU A 45 -10.80 -12.64 13.67
N SER A 46 -11.20 -13.89 13.87
CA SER A 46 -11.52 -14.42 15.21
C SER A 46 -10.22 -14.76 15.95
N PRO A 47 -10.12 -14.61 17.28
CA PRO A 47 -11.12 -14.05 18.19
C PRO A 47 -11.03 -12.53 18.34
N THR A 48 -10.01 -11.87 17.76
CA THR A 48 -9.69 -10.47 18.04
C THR A 48 -10.67 -9.46 17.42
N GLY A 49 -11.46 -9.87 16.43
CA GLY A 49 -12.36 -8.99 15.69
C GLY A 49 -11.66 -7.98 14.79
N GLN A 50 -10.33 -8.08 14.63
CA GLN A 50 -9.56 -7.15 13.79
C GLN A 50 -9.89 -7.33 12.31
N PRO A 51 -9.96 -6.26 11.50
CA PRO A 51 -10.11 -6.41 10.06
C PRO A 51 -8.89 -7.11 9.49
N LEU A 52 -9.13 -8.01 8.53
CA LEU A 52 -8.11 -8.38 7.57
C LEU A 52 -7.87 -7.18 6.63
N TRP A 53 -6.61 -6.85 6.36
CA TRP A 53 -6.24 -5.73 5.49
C TRP A 53 -5.80 -6.25 4.13
N ILE A 54 -6.16 -5.52 3.09
CA ILE A 54 -5.68 -5.74 1.73
C ILE A 54 -4.92 -4.49 1.28
N GLY A 55 -3.89 -4.65 0.47
CA GLY A 55 -3.02 -3.57 0.08
C GLY A 55 -2.29 -3.79 -1.22
N ASN A 56 -1.72 -2.71 -1.72
CA ASN A 56 -0.75 -2.74 -2.80
C ASN A 56 0.41 -1.80 -2.46
N VAL A 57 1.54 -2.05 -3.11
CA VAL A 57 2.68 -1.14 -3.09
C VAL A 57 3.01 -0.76 -4.51
N SER A 58 3.24 0.53 -4.71
CA SER A 58 3.52 1.09 -6.02
C SER A 58 4.70 2.02 -5.99
N HIS A 59 5.35 2.14 -7.14
CA HIS A 59 6.31 3.20 -7.37
C HIS A 59 5.58 4.46 -7.84
N GLN A 60 5.99 5.62 -7.32
CA GLN A 60 5.57 6.92 -7.82
C GLN A 60 6.73 7.63 -8.47
N GLU A 61 6.41 8.29 -9.58
CA GLU A 61 7.30 9.17 -10.31
C GLU A 61 6.65 10.54 -10.49
N LYS A 62 7.49 11.55 -10.71
CA LYS A 62 7.03 12.89 -11.02
C LYS A 62 6.75 12.98 -12.52
N ARG A 63 5.52 13.32 -12.88
CA ARG A 63 5.13 13.62 -14.24
C ARG A 63 5.00 15.13 -14.43
N VAL A 64 5.65 15.66 -15.45
CA VAL A 64 5.59 17.08 -15.83
C VAL A 64 4.71 17.21 -17.06
N ILE A 65 3.65 18.03 -16.98
CA ILE A 65 2.76 18.32 -18.12
C ILE A 65 3.19 19.64 -18.78
N ALA A 66 3.55 20.63 -17.97
CA ALA A 66 4.04 21.94 -18.40
C ALA A 66 5.07 22.46 -17.38
N ALA A 67 5.81 23.51 -17.74
CA ALA A 67 6.88 24.07 -16.90
C ALA A 67 6.44 24.41 -15.45
N SER A 68 5.17 24.75 -15.25
CA SER A 68 4.58 25.08 -13.94
C SER A 68 3.71 23.99 -13.33
N PHE A 69 3.44 22.89 -14.06
CA PHE A 69 2.51 21.85 -13.63
C PHE A 69 3.16 20.47 -13.64
N SER A 70 3.27 19.90 -12.45
CA SER A 70 3.73 18.53 -12.24
C SER A 70 2.92 17.85 -11.15
N PHE A 71 2.76 16.53 -11.25
CA PHE A 71 2.05 15.71 -10.27
C PHE A 71 2.78 14.38 -10.04
N ALA A 72 2.53 13.75 -8.90
CA ALA A 72 3.00 12.39 -8.64
C ALA A 72 2.04 11.40 -9.33
N THR A 73 2.58 10.49 -10.14
CA THR A 73 1.81 9.42 -10.80
C THR A 73 2.33 8.07 -10.35
N THR A 74 1.43 7.09 -10.26
CA THR A 74 1.81 5.68 -10.05
C THR A 74 2.39 5.12 -11.35
N GLY A 75 3.55 4.49 -11.25
CA GLY A 75 4.18 3.75 -12.34
C GLY A 75 3.45 2.45 -12.65
N GLY A 76 3.68 1.89 -13.85
CA GLY A 76 2.97 0.69 -14.33
C GLY A 76 3.49 -0.65 -13.77
N ASP A 77 4.67 -0.65 -13.15
CA ASP A 77 5.26 -1.84 -12.54
C ASP A 77 4.88 -1.98 -11.07
N PHE A 78 4.14 -3.04 -10.76
CA PHE A 78 3.73 -3.42 -9.41
C PHE A 78 4.51 -4.61 -8.85
N HIS A 79 5.26 -5.34 -9.69
CA HIS A 79 6.00 -6.54 -9.26
C HIS A 79 7.27 -6.16 -8.51
N THR A 80 8.08 -5.25 -9.07
CA THR A 80 9.31 -4.79 -8.40
C THR A 80 9.04 -4.14 -7.04
N PRO A 81 8.11 -3.19 -6.87
CA PRO A 81 7.84 -2.61 -5.56
C PRO A 81 7.30 -3.64 -4.56
N LEU A 82 6.50 -4.61 -5.01
CA LEU A 82 5.98 -5.68 -4.16
C LEU A 82 7.09 -6.63 -3.69
N ALA A 83 7.95 -7.10 -4.61
CA ALA A 83 9.08 -7.96 -4.25
C ALA A 83 9.97 -7.31 -3.20
N ARG A 84 10.29 -6.02 -3.36
CA ARG A 84 11.07 -5.27 -2.38
C ARG A 84 10.39 -5.16 -1.03
N LEU A 85 9.08 -4.90 -1.01
CA LEU A 85 8.34 -4.85 0.24
C LEU A 85 8.37 -6.22 0.95
N ILE A 86 8.26 -7.33 0.19
CA ILE A 86 8.38 -8.67 0.77
C ILE A 86 9.76 -8.90 1.37
N ASP A 87 10.82 -8.48 0.69
CA ASP A 87 12.19 -8.55 1.25
C ASP A 87 12.31 -7.73 2.54
N ASP A 88 11.78 -6.52 2.59
CA ASP A 88 11.77 -5.68 3.80
C ASP A 88 10.96 -6.30 4.95
N LEU A 89 9.94 -7.10 4.63
CA LEU A 89 9.06 -7.75 5.60
C LEU A 89 9.61 -9.09 6.11
N GLN A 90 10.69 -9.64 5.54
CA GLN A 90 11.26 -10.92 5.98
C GLN A 90 11.65 -10.92 7.45
N ASP A 91 12.17 -9.78 7.94
CA ASP A 91 12.56 -9.60 9.35
C ASP A 91 11.40 -9.08 10.23
N SER A 92 10.21 -8.89 9.64
CA SER A 92 9.05 -8.37 10.36
C SER A 92 8.24 -9.50 11.01
N ARG A 93 7.67 -9.22 12.19
CA ARG A 93 6.71 -10.12 12.84
C ARG A 93 5.29 -9.95 12.30
N LEU A 94 5.11 -9.27 11.16
CA LEU A 94 3.81 -8.97 10.58
C LEU A 94 3.34 -10.17 9.75
N PRO A 95 2.25 -10.86 10.16
CA PRO A 95 1.67 -11.92 9.34
C PRO A 95 1.14 -11.32 8.03
N HIS A 96 1.66 -11.81 6.91
CA HIS A 96 1.27 -11.35 5.60
C HIS A 96 1.23 -12.49 4.58
N ARG A 97 0.45 -12.29 3.52
CA ARG A 97 0.42 -13.16 2.34
C ARG A 97 0.30 -12.33 1.08
N VAL A 98 0.88 -12.82 -0.02
CA VAL A 98 0.67 -12.24 -1.35
C VAL A 98 -0.28 -13.14 -2.12
N HIS A 99 -1.32 -12.53 -2.70
CA HIS A 99 -2.28 -13.22 -3.56
C HIS A 99 -2.74 -12.26 -4.66
N ASP A 100 -2.65 -12.68 -5.92
CA ASP A 100 -2.98 -11.87 -7.11
C ASP A 100 -2.33 -10.48 -7.13
N GLY A 101 -1.05 -10.41 -6.70
CA GLY A 101 -0.29 -9.16 -6.63
C GLY A 101 -0.73 -8.20 -5.51
N LEU A 102 -1.66 -8.61 -4.66
CA LEU A 102 -2.11 -7.86 -3.50
C LEU A 102 -1.50 -8.42 -2.21
N LEU A 103 -1.15 -7.51 -1.30
CA LEU A 103 -0.67 -7.83 0.02
C LEU A 103 -1.86 -7.95 0.97
N TRP A 104 -1.98 -9.10 1.62
CA TRP A 104 -2.93 -9.36 2.69
C TRP A 104 -2.18 -9.31 4.01
N VAL A 105 -2.63 -8.48 4.95
CA VAL A 105 -1.94 -8.25 6.23
C VAL A 105 -2.92 -8.41 7.39
N SER A 106 -2.46 -9.03 8.46
CA SER A 106 -3.13 -9.02 9.77
C SER A 106 -2.21 -8.51 10.85
N THR A 107 -2.78 -8.13 12.00
CA THR A 107 -1.97 -7.82 13.19
C THR A 107 -1.41 -9.12 13.79
N PRO A 108 -0.20 -9.10 14.40
CA PRO A 108 0.42 -10.30 14.98
C PRO A 108 -0.46 -11.02 16.00
N ASP A 109 -1.31 -10.30 16.72
CA ASP A 109 -2.21 -10.86 17.73
C ASP A 109 -3.48 -11.49 17.14
N ALA A 110 -3.72 -11.32 15.84
CA ALA A 110 -4.94 -11.76 15.13
C ALA A 110 -4.77 -13.10 14.39
N THR A 111 -4.02 -14.04 14.97
CA THR A 111 -3.72 -15.37 14.40
C THR A 111 -4.92 -16.32 14.45
N GLY A 112 -6.07 -15.93 13.93
CA GLY A 112 -7.19 -16.86 13.82
C GLY A 112 -7.95 -16.77 12.53
N THR A 113 -9.07 -17.48 12.48
CA THR A 113 -9.78 -17.77 11.24
C THR A 113 -10.53 -16.55 10.73
N ALA A 114 -10.53 -16.40 9.40
CA ALA A 114 -11.32 -15.39 8.72
C ALA A 114 -12.82 -15.68 8.91
N VAL A 115 -13.53 -14.74 9.55
CA VAL A 115 -14.98 -14.77 9.68
C VAL A 115 -15.55 -13.68 8.78
N MET A 116 -16.41 -14.08 7.86
CA MET A 116 -17.12 -13.14 6.99
C MET A 116 -18.36 -12.62 7.76
N PRO A 117 -18.59 -11.30 7.84
CA PRO A 117 -19.80 -10.78 8.47
C PRO A 117 -21.04 -11.15 7.64
N PRO A 118 -22.22 -11.28 8.27
CA PRO A 118 -23.48 -11.41 7.53
C PRO A 118 -23.69 -10.19 6.62
N GLY A 119 -24.21 -10.46 5.42
CA GLY A 119 -24.39 -9.49 4.33
C GLY A 119 -25.50 -8.48 4.55
#